data_AF-A0A812X0J5-F1
#
_entry.id   AF-A0A812X0J5-F1
#
_cell.length_a   1.000
_cell.length_b   1.000
_cell.length_c   1.000
_cell.angle_alpha   90.00
_cell.angle_beta   90.00
_cell.angle_gamma   90.00
#
_symmetry.space_group_name_H-M   'P 1'
#
loop_
_entity.id
_entity.type
_entity.pdbx_description
1 polymer ?
#
loop_
_entity_poly.entity_id
_entity_poly.type
_entity_poly.pdbx_seq_one_letter_code
_entity_poly.pdbx_strand_id
1 'polypeptide(L)'
;MDLLDKDGDCIHFIIADGKLKEYVNGKLELEHVQWLEYSAATGSISDEKGHFELQELDKVEKTIGLHALASRAGIEWRGDSPPLVQNLLVTDTDGDRLEFVLNDDGKLQELNNGEVDLEQVQTMCFKFADGSVTDDT
;
A
#
# COMPACT_ATOMS: atom_id res chain seq x y z
N MET A 1 8.43 3.32 -3.84
CA MET A 1 7.77 3.39 -2.53
C MET A 1 8.86 3.56 -1.50
N ASP A 2 8.78 4.64 -0.75
CA ASP A 2 9.70 4.94 0.33
C ASP A 2 9.10 4.50 1.67
N LEU A 3 9.94 3.88 2.49
CA LEU A 3 9.64 3.53 3.86
C LEU A 3 10.85 3.82 4.75
N LEU A 4 10.57 4.20 5.99
CA LEU A 4 11.56 4.40 7.03
C LEU A 4 11.43 3.22 8.00
N ASP A 5 12.51 2.51 8.24
CA ASP A 5 12.52 1.44 9.23
C ASP A 5 12.73 1.98 10.66
N LYS A 6 12.78 1.10 11.66
CA LYS A 6 13.00 1.47 13.06
C LYS A 6 14.38 2.02 13.36
N ASP A 7 15.38 1.66 12.57
CA ASP A 7 16.77 2.10 12.75
C ASP A 7 17.06 3.42 12.01
N GLY A 8 16.08 3.90 11.22
CA GLY A 8 16.14 5.16 10.50
C GLY A 8 16.67 5.02 9.07
N ASP A 9 16.77 3.79 8.57
CA ASP A 9 17.15 3.53 7.20
C ASP A 9 15.99 3.83 6.25
N CYS A 10 16.31 4.56 5.18
CA CYS A 10 15.37 4.83 4.11
C CYS A 10 15.45 3.71 3.08
N ILE A 11 14.39 2.90 3.00
CA ILE A 11 14.30 1.79 2.08
C ILE A 11 13.36 2.19 0.94
N HIS A 12 13.82 2.03 -0.28
CA HIS A 12 13.10 2.42 -1.49
C HIS A 12 12.91 1.21 -2.40
N PHE A 13 11.65 0.81 -2.55
CA PHE A 13 11.25 -0.24 -3.48
C PHE A 13 10.70 0.35 -4.78
N ILE A 14 11.20 -0.10 -5.92
CA ILE A 14 10.69 0.29 -7.24
C ILE A 14 10.52 -0.90 -8.15
N ILE A 15 9.52 -0.83 -9.03
CA ILE A 15 9.42 -1.75 -10.16
C ILE A 15 10.12 -1.11 -11.34
N ALA A 16 11.24 -1.68 -11.76
CA ALA A 16 12.00 -1.27 -12.94
C ALA A 16 12.36 -2.51 -13.76
N ASP A 17 12.21 -2.42 -15.09
CA ASP A 17 12.45 -3.54 -16.01
C ASP A 17 11.66 -4.82 -15.65
N GLY A 18 10.46 -4.63 -15.08
CA GLY A 18 9.57 -5.71 -14.64
C GLY A 18 10.00 -6.41 -13.33
N LYS A 19 11.01 -5.89 -12.63
CA LYS A 19 11.54 -6.45 -11.39
C LYS A 19 11.36 -5.47 -10.24
N LEU A 20 11.05 -5.98 -9.05
CA LEU A 20 11.17 -5.17 -7.84
C LEU A 20 12.64 -5.09 -7.46
N LYS A 21 13.13 -3.85 -7.35
CA LYS A 21 14.46 -3.52 -6.86
C LYS A 21 14.35 -2.87 -5.50
N GLU A 22 15.33 -3.11 -4.66
CA GLU A 22 15.45 -2.54 -3.34
C GLU A 22 16.69 -1.67 -3.25
N TYR A 23 16.50 -0.46 -2.72
CA TYR A 23 17.58 0.44 -2.36
C TYR A 23 17.52 0.74 -0.88
N VAL A 24 18.65 0.69 -0.19
CA VAL A 24 18.78 1.11 1.20
C VAL A 24 19.69 2.34 1.24
N ASN A 25 19.17 3.44 1.80
CA ASN A 25 19.85 4.74 1.86
C ASN A 25 20.39 5.20 0.49
N GLY A 26 19.58 4.99 -0.56
CA GLY A 26 19.88 5.36 -1.93
C GLY A 26 20.87 4.44 -2.67
N LYS A 27 21.33 3.36 -2.03
CA LYS A 27 22.21 2.36 -2.66
C LYS A 27 21.41 1.13 -3.03
N LEU A 28 21.59 0.65 -4.25
CA LEU A 28 20.97 -0.58 -4.71
C LEU A 28 21.50 -1.77 -3.91
N GLU A 29 20.61 -2.44 -3.17
CA GLU A 29 20.93 -3.65 -2.41
C GLU A 29 20.48 -4.90 -3.16
N LEU A 30 19.27 -4.92 -3.72
CA LEU A 30 18.78 -6.03 -4.54
C LEU A 30 18.34 -5.55 -5.92
N GLU A 31 18.97 -6.11 -6.96
CA GLU A 31 18.61 -5.89 -8.37
C GLU A 31 17.33 -6.66 -8.76
N HIS A 32 16.96 -7.66 -7.96
CA HIS A 32 15.75 -8.46 -8.14
C HIS A 32 15.37 -9.14 -6.82
N VAL A 33 14.36 -8.60 -6.15
CA VAL A 33 13.70 -9.26 -5.03
C VAL A 33 12.80 -10.36 -5.59
N GLN A 34 12.92 -11.59 -5.08
CA GLN A 34 12.13 -12.74 -5.54
C GLN A 34 11.03 -13.12 -4.56
N TRP A 35 11.21 -12.80 -3.28
CA TRP A 35 10.20 -13.01 -2.26
C TRP A 35 10.29 -11.94 -1.17
N LEU A 36 9.16 -11.67 -0.53
CA LEU A 36 9.07 -10.90 0.70
C LEU A 36 8.30 -11.72 1.74
N GLU A 37 8.75 -11.73 2.98
CA GLU A 37 8.06 -12.38 4.10
C GLU A 37 7.64 -11.35 5.14
N TYR A 38 6.36 -11.32 5.49
CA TYR A 38 5.83 -10.43 6.52
C TYR A 38 5.49 -11.18 7.81
N SER A 39 5.85 -10.59 8.95
CA SER A 39 5.42 -11.01 10.28
C SER A 39 4.58 -9.91 10.92
N ALA A 40 3.29 -10.17 11.12
CA ALA A 40 2.37 -9.23 11.75
C ALA A 40 2.73 -8.98 13.22
N ALA A 41 3.25 -10.00 13.90
CA ALA A 41 3.63 -9.96 15.31
C ALA A 41 4.74 -8.93 15.59
N THR A 42 5.71 -8.80 14.69
CA THR A 42 6.86 -7.90 14.83
C THR A 42 6.74 -6.67 13.95
N GLY A 43 5.95 -6.74 12.86
CA GLY A 43 5.97 -5.74 11.80
C GLY A 43 7.23 -5.78 10.95
N SER A 44 7.95 -6.89 10.97
CA SER A 44 9.15 -7.08 10.15
C SER A 44 8.79 -7.55 8.76
N ILE A 45 9.59 -7.10 7.79
CA ILE A 45 9.62 -7.61 6.43
C ILE A 45 11.02 -8.18 6.21
N SER A 46 11.09 -9.39 5.63
CA SER A 46 12.33 -10.06 5.27
C SER A 46 12.40 -10.34 3.77
N ASP A 47 13.62 -10.34 3.24
CA ASP A 47 13.98 -10.68 1.86
C ASP A 47 15.23 -11.59 1.85
N GLU A 48 15.86 -11.78 0.69
CA GLU A 48 17.03 -12.63 0.52
C GLU A 48 18.27 -12.18 1.31
N LYS A 49 18.40 -10.88 1.57
CA LYS A 49 19.58 -10.26 2.17
C LYS A 49 19.39 -9.97 3.65
N GLY A 50 18.18 -9.66 4.08
CA GLY A 50 17.97 -9.24 5.45
C GLY A 50 16.51 -9.10 5.84
N HIS A 51 16.31 -8.26 6.84
CA HIS A 51 15.00 -7.86 7.31
C HIS A 51 15.06 -6.45 7.85
N PHE A 52 13.92 -5.78 7.85
CA PHE A 52 13.72 -4.47 8.45
C PHE A 52 12.38 -4.44 9.18
N GLU A 53 12.24 -3.53 10.14
CA GLU A 53 11.01 -3.36 10.91
C GLU A 53 10.33 -2.04 10.55
N LEU A 54 9.03 -2.09 10.24
CA LEU A 54 8.25 -0.90 9.96
C LEU A 54 7.97 -0.08 11.23
N GLN A 55 7.91 1.24 11.07
CA GLN A 55 7.42 2.15 12.11
C GLN A 55 5.94 1.88 12.40
N GLU A 56 5.54 1.86 13.68
CA GLU A 56 4.16 1.51 14.08
C GLU A 56 3.10 2.43 13.45
N LEU A 57 3.43 3.71 13.25
CA LEU A 57 2.51 4.70 12.68
C LEU A 57 2.11 4.34 11.24
N ASP A 58 3.06 3.84 10.45
CA ASP A 58 2.89 3.63 9.01
C ASP A 58 2.78 2.14 8.65
N LYS A 59 2.98 1.23 9.61
CA LYS A 59 3.08 -0.22 9.40
C LYS A 59 1.95 -0.77 8.53
N VAL A 60 0.70 -0.41 8.82
CA VAL A 60 -0.46 -0.91 8.06
C VAL A 60 -0.42 -0.44 6.60
N GLU A 61 -0.33 0.86 6.37
CA GLU A 61 -0.29 1.45 5.02
C GLU A 61 0.89 0.92 4.21
N LYS A 62 2.08 0.85 4.85
CA LYS A 62 3.31 0.42 4.18
C LYS A 62 3.30 -1.06 3.87
N THR A 63 2.81 -1.92 4.76
CA THR A 63 2.68 -3.36 4.45
C THR A 63 1.73 -3.58 3.27
N ILE A 64 0.62 -2.84 3.20
CA ILE A 64 -0.34 -2.96 2.09
C ILE A 64 0.25 -2.48 0.78
N GLY A 65 0.89 -1.30 0.79
CA GLY A 65 1.55 -0.75 -0.40
C GLY A 65 2.65 -1.68 -0.92
N LEU A 66 3.44 -2.24 -0.02
CA LEU A 66 4.52 -3.17 -0.38
C LEU A 66 3.97 -4.50 -0.93
N HIS A 67 2.90 -5.03 -0.33
CA HIS A 67 2.21 -6.22 -0.84
C HIS A 67 1.64 -5.97 -2.25
N ALA A 68 1.05 -4.80 -2.51
CA ALA A 68 0.56 -4.42 -3.84
C ALA A 68 1.70 -4.33 -4.86
N LEU A 69 2.86 -3.78 -4.48
CA LEU A 69 4.05 -3.76 -5.33
C LEU A 69 4.58 -5.17 -5.62
N ALA A 70 4.67 -6.03 -4.60
CA ALA A 70 5.10 -7.41 -4.76
C ALA A 70 4.18 -8.17 -5.73
N SER A 71 2.86 -8.06 -5.54
CA SER A 71 1.86 -8.64 -6.44
C SER A 71 2.03 -8.15 -7.88
N ARG A 72 2.19 -6.83 -8.07
CA ARG A 72 2.39 -6.23 -9.40
C ARG A 72 3.70 -6.67 -10.07
N ALA A 73 4.75 -6.91 -9.28
CA ALA A 73 6.04 -7.40 -9.76
C ALA A 73 6.06 -8.94 -9.96
N GLY A 74 5.01 -9.65 -9.55
CA GLY A 74 4.96 -11.12 -9.62
C GLY A 74 5.87 -11.81 -8.60
N ILE A 75 6.11 -11.16 -7.45
CA ILE A 75 6.98 -11.63 -6.38
C ILE A 75 6.19 -12.49 -5.39
N GLU A 76 6.84 -13.51 -4.85
CA GLU A 76 6.22 -14.36 -3.84
C GLU A 76 6.07 -13.61 -2.52
N TRP A 77 4.85 -13.52 -2.01
CA TRP A 77 4.59 -13.04 -0.65
C TRP A 77 4.45 -14.22 0.31
N ARG A 78 5.20 -14.18 1.41
CA ARG A 78 5.26 -15.21 2.45
C ARG A 78 4.84 -14.65 3.81
N GLY A 79 4.59 -15.57 4.75
CA GLY A 79 4.22 -15.22 6.12
C GLY A 79 2.77 -14.77 6.24
N ASP A 80 2.55 -13.77 7.09
CA ASP A 80 1.22 -13.24 7.37
C ASP A 80 0.67 -12.42 6.19
N SER A 81 -0.65 -12.38 6.07
CA SER A 81 -1.31 -11.43 5.15
C SER A 81 -1.27 -10.02 5.74
N PRO A 82 -1.16 -8.97 4.90
CA PRO A 82 -1.37 -7.60 5.36
C PRO A 82 -2.72 -7.45 6.06
N PRO A 83 -2.84 -6.54 7.05
CA PRO A 83 -4.11 -6.26 7.70
C PRO A 83 -5.19 -5.87 6.68
N LEU A 84 -6.42 -6.35 6.89
CA LEU A 84 -7.56 -5.91 6.09
C LEU A 84 -7.87 -4.46 6.41
N VAL A 85 -7.87 -3.61 5.38
CA VAL A 85 -8.37 -2.23 5.48
C VAL A 85 -9.84 -2.26 5.13
N GLN A 86 -10.67 -1.87 6.10
CA GLN A 86 -12.12 -1.82 5.94
C GLN A 86 -12.58 -0.44 5.47
N ASN A 87 -11.80 0.61 5.77
CA ASN A 87 -12.09 1.96 5.33
C ASN A 87 -10.84 2.73 4.90
N LEU A 88 -10.99 3.57 3.89
CA LEU A 88 -10.00 4.56 3.46
C LEU A 88 -10.63 5.93 3.58
N LEU A 89 -9.93 6.84 4.29
CA LEU A 89 -10.36 8.21 4.46
C LEU A 89 -9.44 9.13 3.66
N VAL A 90 -10.02 9.94 2.79
CA VAL A 90 -9.33 10.94 1.99
C VAL A 90 -9.99 12.30 2.21
N THR A 91 -9.18 13.35 2.24
CA THR A 91 -9.68 14.73 2.13
C THR A 91 -9.31 15.21 0.74
N ASP A 92 -10.31 15.62 -0.01
CA ASP A 92 -10.13 16.07 -1.38
C ASP A 92 -9.55 17.51 -1.43
N THR A 93 -9.51 18.11 -2.62
CA THR A 93 -8.97 19.47 -2.79
C THR A 93 -9.87 20.60 -2.33
N ASP A 94 -11.18 20.39 -2.24
CA ASP A 94 -12.12 21.41 -1.75
C ASP A 94 -12.45 21.27 -0.25
N GLY A 95 -11.96 20.19 0.37
CA GLY A 95 -12.03 19.95 1.81
C GLY A 95 -13.07 18.89 2.19
N ASP A 96 -13.73 18.29 1.22
CA ASP A 96 -14.66 17.20 1.41
C ASP A 96 -13.97 15.97 1.99
N ARG A 97 -14.64 15.36 2.97
CA ARG A 97 -14.21 14.13 3.62
C ARG A 97 -14.81 12.94 2.86
N LEU A 98 -14.02 12.32 2.00
CA LEU A 98 -14.39 11.12 1.25
C LEU A 98 -13.99 9.87 2.03
N GLU A 99 -14.94 9.01 2.31
CA GLU A 99 -14.72 7.72 3.00
C GLU A 99 -15.16 6.56 2.12
N PHE A 100 -14.22 5.68 1.78
CA PHE A 100 -14.48 4.43 1.08
C PHE A 100 -14.50 3.30 2.08
N VAL A 101 -15.63 2.60 2.23
CA VAL A 101 -15.83 1.56 3.25
C VAL A 101 -16.43 0.29 2.65
N LEU A 102 -16.06 -0.87 3.16
CA LEU A 102 -16.77 -2.11 2.84
C LEU A 102 -18.07 -2.17 3.64
N ASN A 103 -19.21 -2.25 2.94
CA ASN A 103 -20.52 -2.43 3.58
C ASN A 103 -20.76 -3.88 4.02
N ASP A 104 -21.91 -4.14 4.66
CA ASP A 104 -22.27 -5.47 5.18
C ASP A 104 -22.33 -6.57 4.09
N ASP A 105 -22.55 -6.18 2.83
CA ASP A 105 -22.52 -7.09 1.68
C ASP A 105 -21.11 -7.28 1.10
N GLY A 106 -20.08 -6.68 1.72
CA GLY A 106 -18.68 -6.71 1.27
C GLY A 106 -18.42 -5.89 0.00
N LYS A 107 -19.33 -4.99 -0.36
CA LYS A 107 -19.16 -4.06 -1.49
C LYS A 107 -18.50 -2.77 -1.01
N LEU A 108 -17.69 -2.18 -1.88
CA LEU A 108 -17.11 -0.88 -1.59
C LEU A 108 -18.16 0.22 -1.77
N GLN A 109 -18.44 0.96 -0.71
CA GLN A 109 -19.36 2.10 -0.64
C GLN A 109 -18.53 3.39 -0.47
N GLU A 110 -19.01 4.49 -1.04
CA GLU A 110 -18.42 5.82 -0.87
C GLU A 110 -19.35 6.72 -0.06
N LEU A 111 -18.77 7.46 0.88
CA LEU A 111 -19.44 8.49 1.65
C LEU A 111 -18.75 9.83 1.41
N ASN A 112 -19.53 10.86 1.05
CA ASN A 112 -19.07 12.25 1.05
C ASN A 112 -19.59 12.95 2.31
N ASN A 113 -18.67 13.44 3.15
CA ASN A 113 -18.98 14.16 4.38
C ASN A 113 -19.90 13.38 5.35
N GLY A 114 -19.83 12.04 5.30
CA GLY A 114 -20.59 11.13 6.16
C GLY A 114 -21.97 10.72 5.60
N GLU A 115 -22.34 11.20 4.41
CA GLU A 115 -23.53 10.75 3.70
C GLU A 115 -23.13 9.81 2.56
N VAL A 116 -23.91 8.74 2.33
CA VAL A 116 -23.63 7.80 1.23
C VAL A 116 -23.82 8.52 -0.09
N ASP A 117 -22.74 8.61 -0.87
CA ASP A 117 -22.74 9.16 -2.21
C ASP A 117 -22.95 8.03 -3.24
N LEU A 118 -22.24 6.91 -3.06
CA LEU A 118 -22.38 5.70 -3.89
C LEU A 118 -22.52 4.44 -3.03
N GLU A 119 -23.62 3.71 -3.23
CA GLU A 119 -23.89 2.42 -2.56
C GLU A 119 -22.92 1.31 -2.98
N GLN A 120 -22.36 1.43 -4.18
CA GLN A 120 -21.38 0.48 -4.72
C GLN A 120 -20.49 1.14 -5.77
N VAL A 121 -19.22 1.33 -5.44
CA VAL A 121 -18.16 1.68 -6.39
C VAL A 121 -17.78 0.42 -7.19
N GLN A 122 -17.88 0.45 -8.52
CA GLN A 122 -17.50 -0.66 -9.40
C GLN A 122 -16.20 -0.38 -10.15
N THR A 123 -15.90 0.88 -10.42
CA THR A 123 -14.71 1.35 -11.09
C THR A 123 -14.14 2.55 -10.35
N MET A 124 -12.81 2.63 -10.38
CA MET A 124 -12.08 3.84 -10.03
C MET A 124 -11.04 4.08 -11.12
N CYS A 125 -10.92 5.32 -11.54
CA CYS A 125 -9.92 5.77 -12.48
C CYS A 125 -8.99 6.75 -11.78
N PHE A 126 -7.71 6.38 -11.70
CA PHE A 126 -6.66 7.29 -11.25
C PHE A 126 -5.93 7.88 -12.45
N LYS A 127 -5.84 9.20 -12.51
CA LYS A 127 -5.06 9.91 -13.52
C LYS A 127 -3.76 10.40 -12.91
N PHE A 128 -2.65 9.78 -13.34
CA PHE A 128 -1.32 10.14 -12.84
C PHE A 128 -0.93 11.60 -13.15
N ALA A 129 -1.45 12.19 -14.23
CA ALA A 129 -1.06 13.52 -14.70
C ALA A 129 -1.41 14.64 -13.70
N ASP A 130 -2.54 14.51 -13.00
CA ASP A 130 -3.06 15.51 -12.07
C ASP A 130 -3.36 14.93 -10.68
N GLY A 131 -3.17 13.62 -10.50
CA GLY A 131 -3.47 12.93 -9.25
C GLY A 131 -4.96 12.73 -9.00
N SER A 132 -5.83 13.04 -9.96
CA SER A 132 -7.28 12.90 -9.79
C SER A 132 -7.69 11.44 -9.71
N VAL A 133 -8.65 11.16 -8.83
CA VAL A 133 -9.37 9.89 -8.72
C VAL A 133 -10.83 10.17 -9.06
N THR A 134 -11.43 9.34 -9.91
CA THR A 134 -12.85 9.39 -10.24
C THR A 134 -13.44 7.99 -10.18
N ASP A 135 -14.59 7.84 -9.56
CA ASP A 135 -15.41 6.63 -9.44
C ASP A 135 -16.52 6.58 -10.52
N ASP A 136 -17.41 5.58 -10.41
CA ASP A 136 -18.62 5.52 -11.22
C ASP A 136 -19.63 6.54 -10.72
N THR A 137 -20.06 7.44 -11.61
CA THR A 137 -21.16 8.38 -11.35
C THR A 137 -22.53 7.78 -11.65
#